data_AF-A0A2M6VN69-F1
#
_entry.id   AF-A0A2M6VN69-F1
#
_cell.length_a   1.000
_cell.length_b   1.000
_cell.length_c   1.000
_cell.angle_alpha   90.00
_cell.angle_beta   90.00
_cell.angle_gamma   90.00
#
_symmetry.space_group_name_H-M   'P 1'
#
loop_
_entity.id
_entity.type
_entity.pdbx_description
1 polymer ?
#
loop_
_entity_poly.entity_id
_entity_poly.type
_entity_poly.pdbx_seq_one_letter_code
_entity_poly.pdbx_strand_id
1 'polypeptide(L)'
;MLMSTSEEAQLIRPDQDDTPIVVKDEGATFVRSAPESLPHITVPDLAPDAAGMSAEALAQVPTLTEQVKASEPVLTEPELPAQEVMQVEVSHQESMPGADLPPMSMTLPQGLPSHVESWLQQCQSRINQLTNEIHKLNDRLDQIDHKPKA
;
A
#
# COMPACT_ATOMS: atom_id res chain seq x y z
N MET A 1 -11.84 -18.92 51.03
CA MET A 1 -11.56 -18.73 49.58
C MET A 1 -10.86 -17.39 49.43
N LEU A 2 -9.98 -17.26 48.43
CA LEU A 2 -9.02 -16.17 48.17
C LEU A 2 -7.61 -16.43 48.74
N MET A 3 -6.93 -17.40 48.12
CA MET A 3 -5.48 -17.30 47.90
C MET A 3 -5.26 -16.93 46.44
N SER A 4 -4.18 -16.20 46.19
CA SER A 4 -3.51 -16.02 44.89
C SER A 4 -3.81 -14.74 44.09
N THR A 5 -2.97 -13.72 44.30
CA THR A 5 -2.53 -12.78 43.24
C THR A 5 -1.05 -12.40 43.45
N SER A 6 -0.20 -13.34 43.87
CA SER A 6 1.23 -13.08 44.10
C SER A 6 2.15 -13.56 42.96
N GLU A 7 1.60 -14.08 41.85
CA GLU A 7 2.39 -14.68 40.77
C GLU A 7 2.40 -13.86 39.46
N GLU A 8 1.82 -12.66 39.44
CA GLU A 8 1.88 -11.78 38.25
C GLU A 8 3.02 -10.75 38.31
N ALA A 9 3.71 -10.62 39.46
CA ALA A 9 4.74 -9.60 39.66
C ALA A 9 6.14 -9.99 39.17
N GLN A 10 6.35 -11.19 38.60
CA GLN A 10 7.67 -11.68 38.22
C GLN A 10 7.99 -11.59 36.71
N LEU A 11 7.14 -10.97 35.89
CA LEU A 11 7.40 -10.83 34.45
C LEU A 11 8.09 -9.50 34.05
N ILE A 12 8.25 -8.57 34.99
CA ILE A 12 9.02 -7.34 34.75
C ILE A 12 10.49 -7.68 34.96
N ARG A 13 11.27 -7.68 33.88
CA ARG A 13 12.73 -7.82 33.94
C ARG A 13 13.28 -6.75 34.89
N PRO A 14 13.95 -7.11 36.00
CA PRO A 14 14.42 -6.13 37.00
C PRO A 14 15.60 -5.27 36.51
N ASP A 15 16.09 -5.49 35.29
CA ASP A 15 17.32 -4.87 34.76
C ASP A 15 17.07 -3.92 33.58
N GLN A 16 15.81 -3.65 33.21
CA GLN A 16 15.52 -2.50 32.35
C GLN A 16 15.25 -1.29 33.23
N ASP A 17 16.33 -0.74 33.77
CA ASP A 17 16.34 0.66 34.15
C ASP A 17 15.79 1.49 32.99
N ASP A 18 15.00 2.50 33.34
CA ASP A 18 14.40 3.58 32.53
C ASP A 18 15.51 4.36 31.80
N THR A 19 16.27 3.66 30.97
CA THR A 19 17.35 4.22 30.17
C THR A 19 16.68 4.98 29.05
N PRO A 20 16.80 6.32 29.03
CA PRO A 20 16.23 7.10 27.96
C PRO A 20 16.84 6.57 26.66
N ILE A 21 15.99 6.11 25.76
CA ILE A 21 16.39 5.68 24.42
C ILE A 21 17.01 6.90 23.75
N VAL A 22 18.34 6.98 23.74
CA VAL A 22 19.07 7.99 23.00
C VAL A 22 18.93 7.62 21.54
N VAL A 23 17.93 8.20 20.87
CA VAL A 23 17.83 8.15 19.41
C VAL A 23 19.06 8.88 18.89
N LYS A 24 20.05 8.09 18.45
CA LYS A 24 21.22 8.61 17.78
C LYS A 24 20.72 9.16 16.45
N ASP A 25 20.70 10.47 16.33
CA ASP A 25 20.51 11.17 15.05
C ASP A 25 21.74 10.83 14.21
N GLU A 26 21.68 9.67 13.56
CA GLU A 26 22.61 9.27 12.51
C GLU A 26 22.29 10.19 11.34
N GLY A 27 22.79 11.44 11.44
CA GLY A 27 22.42 12.59 10.63
C GLY A 27 22.36 12.25 9.15
N ALA A 28 21.18 11.80 8.70
CA ALA A 28 20.88 11.63 7.31
C ALA A 28 20.94 13.03 6.73
N THR A 29 22.08 13.34 6.12
CA THR A 29 22.37 14.63 5.53
C THR A 29 21.58 14.67 4.23
N PHE A 30 20.26 14.84 4.33
CA PHE A 30 19.42 15.11 3.18
C PHE A 30 19.83 16.48 2.66
N VAL A 31 20.80 16.47 1.75
CA VAL A 31 21.25 17.67 1.06
C VAL A 31 20.09 18.14 0.19
N ARG A 32 19.57 19.32 0.48
CA ARG A 32 18.53 19.97 -0.33
C ARG A 32 19.17 20.37 -1.66
N SER A 33 19.07 19.53 -2.67
CA SER A 33 19.48 19.88 -4.02
C SER A 33 18.52 20.93 -4.59
N ALA A 34 19.09 21.90 -5.31
CA ALA A 34 18.28 22.83 -6.10
C ALA A 34 17.53 22.03 -7.19
N PRO A 35 16.29 22.42 -7.58
CA PRO A 35 15.54 21.72 -8.61
C PRO A 35 16.32 21.59 -9.93
N GLU A 36 17.11 22.61 -10.28
CA GLU A 36 18.00 22.63 -11.45
C GLU A 36 19.16 21.62 -11.41
N SER A 37 19.44 21.04 -10.23
CA SER A 37 20.51 20.04 -10.04
C SER A 37 20.03 18.60 -10.27
N LEU A 38 18.73 18.39 -10.48
CA LEU A 38 18.18 17.07 -10.78
C LEU A 38 18.39 16.73 -12.27
N PRO A 39 18.71 15.47 -12.59
CA PRO A 39 18.82 15.04 -13.98
C PRO A 39 17.48 15.17 -14.70
N HIS A 40 17.47 15.85 -15.85
CA HIS A 40 16.29 15.93 -16.71
C HIS A 40 16.05 14.59 -17.41
N ILE A 41 14.91 13.96 -17.12
CA ILE A 41 14.45 12.77 -17.83
C ILE A 41 13.61 13.20 -19.03
N THR A 42 13.99 12.76 -20.23
CA THR A 42 13.16 12.91 -21.44
C THR A 42 12.41 11.61 -21.68
N VAL A 43 11.08 11.67 -21.72
CA VAL A 43 10.23 10.53 -22.08
C VAL A 43 9.95 10.61 -23.58
N PRO A 44 10.45 9.68 -24.41
CA PRO A 44 10.12 9.64 -25.84
C PRO A 44 8.64 9.33 -26.05
N ASP A 45 8.04 9.93 -27.09
CA ASP A 45 6.65 9.69 -27.52
C ASP A 45 5.57 9.98 -26.44
N LEU A 46 5.78 11.04 -25.64
CA LEU A 46 4.78 11.50 -24.69
C LEU A 46 3.62 12.18 -25.44
N ALA A 47 2.41 11.67 -25.26
CA ALA A 47 1.21 12.28 -25.81
C ALA A 47 1.04 13.73 -25.28
N PRO A 48 0.55 14.68 -26.10
CA PRO A 48 0.50 16.10 -25.74
C PRO A 48 -0.39 16.41 -24.54
N ASP A 49 -1.39 15.57 -24.29
CA ASP A 49 -2.30 15.63 -23.13
C ASP A 49 -1.74 14.95 -21.88
N ALA A 50 -0.72 14.08 -22.03
CA ALA A 50 0.01 13.48 -20.92
C ALA A 50 1.15 14.38 -20.39
N ALA A 51 1.53 15.42 -21.16
CA ALA A 51 2.43 16.46 -20.68
C ALA A 51 1.71 17.34 -19.65
N GLY A 52 2.08 17.19 -18.38
CA GLY A 52 1.53 17.99 -17.29
C GLY A 52 1.81 19.49 -17.46
N MET A 53 1.00 20.33 -16.80
CA MET A 53 1.23 21.78 -16.77
C MET A 53 2.58 22.11 -16.13
N SER A 54 3.22 23.17 -16.61
CA SER A 54 4.47 23.67 -16.01
C SER A 54 4.23 24.15 -14.58
N ALA A 55 5.27 24.12 -13.74
CA ALA A 55 5.20 24.59 -12.37
C ALA A 55 4.74 26.06 -12.26
N GLU A 56 5.16 26.90 -13.20
CA GLU A 56 4.75 28.31 -13.28
C GLU A 56 3.27 28.48 -13.63
N ALA A 57 2.73 27.61 -14.50
CA ALA A 57 1.30 27.61 -14.82
C ALA A 57 0.48 27.06 -13.64
N LEU A 58 0.98 26.05 -12.92
CA LEU A 58 0.34 25.52 -11.71
C LEU A 58 0.32 26.54 -10.56
N ALA A 59 1.33 27.41 -10.46
CA ALA A 59 1.36 28.47 -9.45
C ALA A 59 0.25 29.53 -9.64
N GLN A 60 -0.32 29.63 -10.84
CA GLN A 60 -1.46 30.50 -11.14
C GLN A 60 -2.81 29.82 -10.87
N VAL A 61 -2.82 28.50 -10.67
CA VAL A 61 -4.05 27.76 -10.33
C VAL A 61 -4.37 28.06 -8.87
N PRO A 62 -5.55 28.65 -8.59
CA PRO A 62 -5.91 29.05 -7.24
C PRO A 62 -5.97 27.82 -6.33
N THR A 63 -5.34 27.93 -5.16
CA THR A 63 -5.35 26.83 -4.19
C THR A 63 -6.76 26.61 -3.65
N LEU A 64 -7.07 25.39 -3.19
CA LEU A 64 -8.39 25.06 -2.64
C LEU A 64 -8.79 26.02 -1.50
N THR A 65 -7.82 26.44 -0.68
CA THR A 65 -8.03 27.41 0.39
C THR A 65 -8.41 28.81 -0.11
N GLU A 66 -7.89 29.23 -1.26
CA GLU A 66 -8.26 30.51 -1.88
C GLU A 66 -9.65 30.43 -2.51
N GLN A 67 -10.01 29.30 -3.10
CA GLN A 67 -11.34 29.10 -3.69
C GLN A 67 -12.45 29.10 -2.64
N VAL A 68 -12.22 28.47 -1.48
CA VAL A 68 -13.16 28.48 -0.35
C VAL A 68 -13.29 29.87 0.26
N LYS A 69 -12.20 30.66 0.28
CA LYS A 69 -12.25 32.04 0.79
C LYS A 69 -12.91 33.03 -0.20
N ALA A 70 -12.73 32.81 -1.50
CA ALA A 70 -13.46 33.56 -2.54
C ALA A 70 -14.95 33.17 -2.58
N SER A 71 -15.27 31.98 -2.08
CA SER A 71 -16.63 31.51 -1.82
C SER A 71 -17.00 31.75 -0.35
N GLU A 72 -16.97 33.00 0.12
CA GLU A 72 -17.81 33.32 1.28
C GLU A 72 -19.25 32.93 0.93
N PRO A 73 -19.91 32.03 1.67
CA PRO A 73 -21.25 31.60 1.33
C PRO A 73 -22.20 32.76 1.62
N VAL A 74 -22.68 33.44 0.57
CA VAL A 74 -24.10 33.80 0.59
C VAL A 74 -24.82 32.47 0.67
N LEU A 75 -25.39 32.19 1.84
CA LEU A 75 -26.19 31.01 2.13
C LEU A 75 -27.47 31.09 1.29
N THR A 76 -27.34 30.81 0.00
CA THR A 76 -28.46 30.47 -0.88
C THR A 76 -28.30 29.00 -1.22
N GLU A 77 -29.16 28.22 -0.61
CA GLU A 77 -29.44 26.81 -0.89
C GLU A 77 -29.28 26.48 -2.39
N PRO A 78 -28.35 25.59 -2.79
CA PRO A 78 -28.30 25.13 -4.16
C PRO A 78 -29.45 24.14 -4.38
N GLU A 79 -30.44 24.57 -5.18
CA GLU A 79 -31.43 23.68 -5.80
C GLU A 79 -30.68 22.61 -6.60
N LEU A 80 -30.76 21.37 -6.13
CA LEU A 80 -30.17 20.20 -6.79
C LEU A 80 -30.76 20.05 -8.20
N PRO A 81 -29.96 19.99 -9.28
CA PRO A 81 -30.45 19.34 -10.48
C PRO A 81 -30.56 17.85 -10.15
N ALA A 82 -31.80 17.34 -10.18
CA ALA A 82 -32.11 15.93 -10.06
C ALA A 82 -31.30 15.13 -11.10
N GLN A 83 -30.19 14.53 -10.66
CA GLN A 83 -29.51 13.49 -11.41
C GLN A 83 -30.05 12.15 -10.93
N GLU A 84 -30.54 11.40 -11.91
CA GLU A 84 -31.12 10.08 -11.84
C GLU A 84 -30.24 9.13 -11.01
N VAL A 85 -30.75 8.71 -9.86
CA VAL A 85 -30.18 7.66 -9.03
C VAL A 85 -30.30 6.32 -9.76
N MET A 86 -29.26 5.96 -10.51
CA MET A 86 -29.10 4.59 -10.99
C MET A 86 -28.75 3.71 -9.79
N GLN A 87 -29.79 3.14 -9.19
CA GLN A 87 -29.69 2.13 -8.14
C GLN A 87 -29.01 0.90 -8.74
N VAL A 88 -27.71 0.74 -8.50
CA VAL A 88 -27.06 -0.57 -8.65
C VAL A 88 -27.27 -1.30 -7.33
N GLU A 89 -28.21 -2.24 -7.37
CA GLU A 89 -28.51 -3.19 -6.32
C GLU A 89 -27.24 -3.95 -5.92
N VAL A 90 -26.89 -3.84 -4.64
CA VAL A 90 -25.80 -4.59 -4.02
C VAL A 90 -26.25 -6.04 -3.87
N SER A 91 -25.80 -6.92 -4.75
CA SER A 91 -25.89 -8.36 -4.51
C SER A 91 -24.67 -8.81 -3.69
N HIS A 92 -24.85 -8.84 -2.37
CA HIS A 92 -23.97 -9.60 -1.48
C HIS A 92 -24.20 -11.09 -1.73
N GLN A 93 -23.33 -11.72 -2.51
CA GLN A 93 -23.24 -13.18 -2.57
C GLN A 93 -22.03 -13.63 -1.75
N GLU A 94 -22.29 -13.88 -0.47
CA GLU A 94 -21.42 -14.65 0.40
C GLU A 94 -21.41 -16.10 -0.10
N SER A 95 -20.29 -16.56 -0.66
CA SER A 95 -20.03 -17.99 -0.86
C SER A 95 -18.53 -18.24 -1.01
N MET A 96 -17.90 -18.67 0.09
CA MET A 96 -16.71 -19.54 0.03
C MET A 96 -17.23 -20.94 0.34
N PRO A 97 -17.04 -21.92 -0.56
CA PRO A 97 -15.93 -22.84 -0.33
C PRO A 97 -15.31 -23.37 -1.63
N GLY A 98 -13.98 -23.41 -1.66
CA GLY A 98 -13.21 -24.07 -2.71
C GLY A 98 -12.19 -23.12 -3.32
N ALA A 99 -10.95 -23.25 -2.88
CA ALA A 99 -9.80 -22.64 -3.52
C ALA A 99 -9.59 -23.30 -4.90
N ASP A 100 -10.39 -22.89 -5.87
CA ASP A 100 -10.07 -23.02 -7.29
C ASP A 100 -10.03 -21.59 -7.82
N LEU A 101 -8.91 -20.93 -7.54
CA LEU A 101 -8.62 -19.62 -8.13
C LEU A 101 -8.56 -19.87 -9.65
N PRO A 102 -9.43 -19.25 -10.47
CA PRO A 102 -9.26 -19.32 -11.91
C PRO A 102 -7.84 -18.83 -12.21
N PRO A 103 -7.12 -19.42 -13.19
CA PRO A 103 -5.83 -18.90 -13.58
C PRO A 103 -6.05 -17.42 -13.89
N MET A 104 -5.37 -16.55 -13.13
CA MET A 104 -5.30 -15.13 -13.45
C MET A 104 -4.55 -15.02 -14.78
N SER A 105 -5.24 -15.30 -15.89
CA SER A 105 -4.82 -14.90 -17.21
C SER A 105 -4.95 -13.39 -17.24
N MET A 106 -3.91 -12.72 -16.75
CA MET A 106 -3.69 -11.31 -17.06
C MET A 106 -3.48 -11.25 -18.57
N THR A 107 -4.53 -10.98 -19.32
CA THR A 107 -4.45 -10.62 -20.73
C THR A 107 -3.71 -9.29 -20.81
N LEU A 108 -2.40 -9.40 -20.92
CA LEU A 108 -1.49 -8.28 -21.02
C LEU A 108 -1.71 -7.61 -22.39
N PRO A 109 -1.97 -6.29 -22.45
CA PRO A 109 -2.13 -5.59 -23.72
C PRO A 109 -0.89 -5.79 -24.60
N GLN A 110 -1.08 -6.12 -25.88
CA GLN A 110 0.01 -6.33 -26.81
C GLN A 110 0.89 -5.06 -26.89
N GLY A 111 2.17 -5.19 -26.53
CA GLY A 111 3.14 -4.08 -26.58
C GLY A 111 3.61 -3.54 -25.23
N LEU A 112 3.56 -4.31 -24.13
CA LEU A 112 4.24 -3.86 -22.91
C LEU A 112 5.75 -3.69 -23.16
N PRO A 113 6.38 -2.66 -22.55
CA PRO A 113 7.83 -2.51 -22.58
C PRO A 113 8.50 -3.81 -22.12
N SER A 114 9.60 -4.21 -22.79
CA SER A 114 10.35 -5.43 -22.46
C SER A 114 10.79 -5.52 -20.99
N HIS A 115 10.95 -4.37 -20.33
CA HIS A 115 11.21 -4.29 -18.89
C HIS A 115 10.05 -4.81 -18.03
N VAL A 116 8.80 -4.56 -18.43
CA VAL A 116 7.61 -5.03 -17.69
C VAL A 116 7.45 -6.54 -17.82
N GLU A 117 7.72 -7.11 -18.99
CA GLU A 117 7.75 -8.57 -19.19
C GLU A 117 8.81 -9.23 -18.28
N SER A 118 10.01 -8.63 -18.20
CA SER A 118 11.07 -9.13 -17.31
C SER A 118 10.69 -9.03 -15.82
N TRP A 119 10.06 -7.93 -15.42
CA TRP A 119 9.56 -7.76 -14.05
C TRP A 119 8.47 -8.79 -13.71
N LEU A 120 7.53 -9.02 -14.63
CA LEU A 120 6.47 -10.01 -14.47
C LEU A 120 7.04 -11.43 -14.32
N GLN A 121 8.02 -11.80 -15.14
CA GLN A 121 8.71 -13.09 -15.01
C GLN A 121 9.42 -13.24 -13.66
N GLN A 122 10.05 -12.17 -13.15
CA GLN A 122 10.68 -12.19 -11.83
C GLN A 122 9.62 -12.36 -10.72
N CYS A 123 8.49 -11.66 -10.82
CA CYS A 123 7.37 -11.81 -9.90
C CYS A 123 6.85 -13.24 -9.91
N GLN A 124 6.59 -13.82 -11.09
CA GLN A 124 6.11 -15.19 -11.23
C GLN A 124 7.11 -16.19 -10.64
N SER A 125 8.41 -15.99 -10.90
CA SER A 125 9.47 -16.84 -10.36
C SER A 125 9.49 -16.81 -8.83
N ARG A 126 9.35 -15.62 -8.23
CA ARG A 126 9.30 -15.44 -6.78
C ARG A 126 8.03 -16.05 -6.17
N ILE A 127 6.88 -15.91 -6.83
CA ILE A 127 5.62 -16.54 -6.41
C ILE A 127 5.80 -18.05 -6.37
N ASN A 128 6.30 -18.66 -7.45
CA ASN A 128 6.52 -20.10 -7.52
C ASN A 128 7.50 -20.58 -6.42
N GLN A 129 8.57 -19.83 -6.16
CA GLN A 129 9.51 -20.15 -5.10
C GLN A 129 8.85 -20.11 -3.71
N LEU A 130 8.10 -19.06 -3.41
CA LEU A 130 7.40 -18.93 -2.13
C LEU A 130 6.36 -20.05 -1.95
N THR A 131 5.62 -20.39 -3.00
CA THR A 131 4.67 -21.52 -2.99
C THR A 131 5.36 -22.83 -2.64
N ASN A 132 6.53 -23.11 -3.22
CA ASN A 132 7.29 -24.32 -2.92
C ASN A 132 7.80 -24.34 -1.46
N GLU A 133 8.28 -23.20 -0.96
CA GLU A 133 8.74 -23.10 0.44
C GLU A 133 7.58 -23.25 1.43
N ILE A 134 6.38 -22.75 1.10
CA ILE A 134 5.16 -22.96 1.89
C ILE A 134 4.80 -24.45 1.94
N HIS A 135 4.78 -25.14 0.79
CA HIS A 135 4.51 -26.59 0.75
C HIS A 135 5.51 -27.37 1.60
N LYS A 136 6.81 -27.07 1.44
CA LYS A 136 7.88 -27.69 2.23
C LYS A 136 7.73 -27.44 3.74
N LEU A 137 7.26 -26.25 4.13
CA LEU A 137 7.01 -25.93 5.53
C LEU A 137 5.81 -26.71 6.07
N ASN A 138 4.73 -26.81 5.30
CA ASN A 138 3.55 -27.59 5.66
C ASN A 138 3.89 -29.08 5.80
N ASP A 139 4.62 -29.66 4.86
CA ASP A 139 5.08 -31.06 4.95
C ASP A 139 5.90 -31.31 6.22
N ARG A 140 6.69 -30.33 6.66
CA ARG A 140 7.47 -30.41 7.89
C ARG A 140 6.60 -30.28 9.14
N LEU A 141 5.57 -29.42 9.09
CA LEU A 141 4.59 -29.27 10.16
C LEU A 141 3.83 -30.59 10.36
N ASP A 142 3.35 -31.19 9.27
CA ASP A 142 2.64 -32.46 9.28
C ASP A 142 3.52 -33.60 9.82
N GLN A 143 4.80 -33.63 9.44
CA GLN A 143 5.77 -34.59 9.99
C GLN A 143 6.02 -34.42 11.48
N ILE A 144 5.90 -33.20 12.02
CA ILE A 144 6.05 -32.94 13.45
C ILE A 144 4.77 -33.33 14.19
N ASP A 145 3.59 -33.01 13.64
CA ASP A 145 2.30 -33.40 14.21
C ASP A 145 2.12 -34.93 14.23
N HIS A 146 2.52 -35.59 13.15
CA HIS A 146 2.46 -37.04 13.02
C HIS A 146 3.65 -37.78 13.64
N LYS A 147 4.67 -37.08 14.18
CA LYS A 147 5.71 -37.73 15.00
C LYS A 147 5.12 -37.97 16.39
N PRO A 148 4.78 -39.22 16.77
CA PRO A 148 4.31 -39.49 18.12
C PRO A 148 5.40 -39.09 19.10
N LYS A 149 5.00 -38.32 20.11
CA LYS A 149 5.86 -37.93 21.24
C LYS A 149 6.33 -39.20 21.94
N ALA A 150 7.58 -39.59 21.69
CA ALA A 150 8.27 -40.66 22.40
C ALA A 150 8.55 -40.26 23.85
#